data_AF-B3JPF1-F1
#
_entry.id   AF-B3JPF1-F1
#
_cell.length_a   1.000
_cell.length_b   1.000
_cell.length_c   1.000
_cell.angle_alpha   90.00
_cell.angle_beta   90.00
_cell.angle_gamma   90.00
#
_symmetry.space_group_name_H-M   'P 1'
#
loop_
_entity.id
_entity.type
_entity.pdbx_description
1 polymer ?
#
loop_
_entity_poly.entity_id
_entity_poly.type
_entity_poly.pdbx_seq_one_letter_code
_entity_poly.pdbx_strand_id
1 'polypeptide(L)'
;MRQRAMSYLRRLFVGMGLGAGCFIILLLIFGSPSEKDLRVENSRLLSQYHILSTRLDEALGVMQQLQQRDDNLYRVIMQADPVADALRSASYGKTNRYEDLMDMANAKLVVNTTQKMDLLSRQIYMQSKSFDEVVELCKKQDDMLACIPAIQPVANKDLKQTASGYGNRIDPIYKTVKFHAGMDFSANVGTPVYATGNGTVQKAGWEGLYGNCIVINHGFGYVTRYAHLSKIDVKVGQKVVRGETIGKVGSTGKSTGPHLHYEVHLKGQIMNPVNYYFMDLDADDYDKMIQIAANHGKVFD
;
A
#
# COMPACT_ATOMS: atom_id res chain seq x y z
N MET A 1 -9.90 44.87 94.21
CA MET A 1 -10.27 45.00 92.77
C MET A 1 -9.18 44.45 91.84
N ARG A 2 -7.92 44.94 91.92
CA ARG A 2 -6.80 44.49 91.06
C ARG A 2 -6.49 42.97 91.05
N GLN A 3 -6.46 42.30 92.22
CA GLN A 3 -6.15 40.86 92.29
C GLN A 3 -7.23 39.97 91.64
N ARG A 4 -8.51 40.35 91.75
CA ARG A 4 -9.60 39.65 91.08
C ARG A 4 -9.51 39.83 89.57
N ALA A 5 -9.22 41.03 89.09
CA ALA A 5 -9.01 41.31 87.66
C ALA A 5 -7.86 40.48 87.05
N MET A 6 -6.71 40.37 87.75
CA MET A 6 -5.57 39.55 87.30
C MET A 6 -5.90 38.05 87.25
N SER A 7 -6.71 37.56 88.20
CA SER A 7 -7.20 36.17 88.20
C SER A 7 -8.10 35.88 86.99
N TYR A 8 -9.04 36.78 86.68
CA TYR A 8 -9.89 36.64 85.50
C TYR A 8 -9.09 36.69 84.20
N LEU A 9 -8.11 37.60 84.10
CA LEU A 9 -7.23 37.71 82.94
C LEU A 9 -6.42 36.42 82.72
N ARG A 10 -5.84 35.84 83.77
CA ARG A 10 -5.08 34.58 83.68
C ARG A 10 -5.95 33.40 83.23
N ARG A 11 -7.18 33.28 83.74
CA ARG A 11 -8.13 32.24 83.31
C ARG A 11 -8.53 32.39 81.85
N LEU A 12 -8.69 33.63 81.40
CA LEU A 12 -9.03 33.96 80.01
C LEU A 12 -7.88 33.60 79.05
N PHE A 13 -6.63 33.88 79.43
CA PHE A 13 -5.44 33.44 78.67
C PHE A 13 -5.29 31.91 78.60
N VAL A 14 -5.49 31.20 79.72
CA VAL A 14 -5.43 29.72 79.73
C VAL A 14 -6.56 29.11 78.89
N GLY A 15 -7.77 29.69 78.95
CA GLY A 15 -8.91 29.28 78.12
C GLY A 15 -8.66 29.51 76.63
N MET A 16 -8.09 30.66 76.25
CA MET A 16 -7.69 30.94 74.87
C MET A 16 -6.61 29.98 74.38
N GLY A 17 -5.62 29.66 75.21
CA GLY A 17 -4.56 28.71 74.87
C GLY A 17 -5.09 27.29 74.65
N LEU A 18 -5.98 26.81 75.53
CA LEU A 18 -6.65 25.52 75.36
C LEU A 18 -7.58 25.50 74.13
N GLY A 19 -8.28 26.60 73.87
CA GLY A 19 -9.12 26.75 72.68
C GLY A 19 -8.30 26.72 71.39
N ALA A 20 -7.18 27.44 71.35
CA ALA A 20 -6.26 27.43 70.20
C ALA A 20 -5.60 26.06 70.01
N GLY A 21 -5.17 25.40 71.09
CA GLY A 21 -4.63 24.04 71.03
C GLY A 21 -5.64 23.03 70.53
N CYS A 22 -6.88 23.08 71.04
CA CYS A 22 -7.97 22.24 70.59
C CYS A 22 -8.29 22.49 69.10
N PHE A 23 -8.31 23.76 68.66
CA PHE A 23 -8.54 24.14 67.27
C PHE A 23 -7.42 23.63 66.33
N ILE A 24 -6.15 23.74 66.73
CA ILE A 24 -5.01 23.19 65.97
C ILE A 24 -5.11 21.67 65.87
N ILE A 25 -5.42 20.99 66.98
CA ILE A 25 -5.64 19.53 66.97
C ILE A 25 -6.81 19.17 66.05
N LEU A 26 -7.89 19.96 66.05
CA LEU A 26 -9.04 19.77 65.16
C LEU A 26 -8.65 19.97 63.69
N LEU A 27 -7.83 20.97 63.37
CA LEU A 27 -7.28 21.16 62.02
C LEU A 27 -6.34 20.04 61.59
N LEU A 28 -5.56 19.46 62.51
CA LEU A 28 -4.68 18.33 62.22
C LEU A 28 -5.45 17.01 62.02
N ILE A 29 -6.54 16.80 62.77
CA ILE A 29 -7.36 15.58 62.67
C ILE A 29 -8.29 15.63 61.46
N PHE A 30 -8.94 16.77 61.20
CA PHE A 30 -9.97 16.90 60.17
C PHE A 30 -9.48 17.56 58.87
N GLY A 31 -8.27 18.13 58.88
CA GLY A 31 -7.74 18.90 57.74
C GLY A 31 -8.42 20.27 57.59
N SER A 32 -7.81 21.16 56.82
CA SER A 32 -8.47 22.42 56.44
C SER A 32 -9.47 22.19 55.29
N PRO A 33 -10.55 22.99 55.16
CA PRO A 33 -11.46 22.91 54.01
C PRO A 33 -10.73 23.03 52.66
N SER A 34 -9.76 23.93 52.57
CA SER A 34 -8.94 24.12 51.37
C SER A 34 -8.10 22.89 51.02
N GLU A 35 -7.57 22.17 52.01
CA GLU A 35 -6.83 20.92 51.77
C GLU A 35 -7.75 19.82 51.25
N LYS A 36 -8.99 19.75 51.75
CA LYS A 36 -9.99 18.80 51.24
C LYS A 36 -10.34 19.11 49.78
N ASP A 37 -10.56 20.38 49.44
CA ASP A 37 -10.85 20.80 48.07
C ASP A 37 -9.69 20.50 47.12
N LEU A 38 -8.44 20.78 47.54
CA LEU A 38 -7.22 20.44 46.81
C LEU A 38 -7.08 18.93 46.57
N ARG A 39 -7.42 18.09 47.56
CA ARG A 39 -7.40 16.63 47.40
C ARG A 39 -8.44 16.16 46.39
N VAL A 40 -9.63 16.75 46.39
CA VAL A 40 -10.69 16.45 45.42
C VAL A 40 -10.26 16.87 44.01
N GLU A 41 -9.68 18.06 43.87
CA GLU A 41 -9.17 18.57 42.59
C GLU A 41 -8.03 17.70 42.05
N ASN A 42 -7.05 17.35 42.89
CA ASN A 42 -5.95 16.45 42.50
C ASN A 42 -6.47 15.08 42.07
N SER A 43 -7.41 14.49 42.82
CA SER A 43 -8.05 13.21 42.45
C SER A 43 -8.78 13.29 41.10
N ARG A 44 -9.44 14.43 40.83
CA ARG A 44 -10.11 14.70 39.55
C ARG A 44 -9.10 14.84 38.41
N LEU A 45 -8.00 15.57 38.60
CA LEU A 45 -6.93 15.71 37.61
C LEU A 45 -6.31 14.35 37.28
N LEU A 46 -6.06 13.50 38.29
CA LEU A 46 -5.53 12.15 38.06
C LEU A 46 -6.49 11.31 37.21
N SER A 47 -7.79 11.39 37.48
CA SER A 47 -8.80 10.72 36.67
C SER A 47 -8.82 11.24 35.22
N GLN A 48 -8.64 12.55 35.01
CA GLN A 48 -8.50 13.12 33.68
C GLN A 48 -7.25 12.62 32.95
N TYR A 49 -6.10 12.53 33.63
CA TYR A 49 -4.88 11.96 33.06
C TYR A 49 -5.04 10.48 32.70
N HIS A 50 -5.74 9.70 33.52
CA HIS A 50 -6.04 8.31 33.18
C HIS A 50 -6.90 8.21 31.92
N ILE A 51 -7.97 9.01 31.82
CA ILE A 51 -8.81 9.06 30.61
C ILE A 51 -7.99 9.47 29.39
N LEU A 52 -7.12 10.48 29.53
CA LEU A 52 -6.25 10.92 28.45
C LEU A 52 -5.28 9.83 28.02
N SER A 53 -4.63 9.14 28.97
CA SER A 53 -3.76 8.01 28.70
C SER A 53 -4.49 6.90 27.93
N THR A 54 -5.71 6.55 28.34
CA THR A 54 -6.52 5.54 27.63
C THR A 54 -6.86 5.99 26.21
N ARG A 55 -7.25 7.25 26.00
CA ARG A 55 -7.52 7.78 24.67
C ARG A 55 -6.27 7.78 23.78
N LEU A 56 -5.10 8.03 24.35
CA LEU A 56 -3.83 7.92 23.62
C LEU A 56 -3.54 6.47 23.23
N ASP A 57 -3.83 5.50 24.09
CA ASP A 57 -3.70 4.07 23.73
C ASP A 57 -4.63 3.69 22.57
N GLU A 58 -5.88 4.16 22.59
CA GLU A 58 -6.83 3.97 21.49
C GLU A 58 -6.32 4.61 20.19
N ALA A 59 -5.83 5.84 20.25
CA ALA A 59 -5.30 6.56 19.09
C ALA A 59 -4.04 5.90 18.52
N LEU A 60 -3.14 5.40 19.37
CA LEU A 60 -1.98 4.61 18.97
C LEU A 60 -2.42 3.29 18.30
N GLY A 61 -3.47 2.64 18.80
CA GLY A 61 -4.07 1.46 18.18
C GLY A 61 -4.60 1.74 16.77
N VAL A 62 -5.34 2.85 16.58
CA VAL A 62 -5.81 3.28 15.25
C VAL A 62 -4.63 3.60 14.33
N MET A 63 -3.59 4.28 14.84
CA MET A 63 -2.39 4.60 14.07
C MET A 63 -1.67 3.32 13.60
N GLN A 64 -1.58 2.31 14.46
CA GLN A 64 -1.02 1.01 14.08
C GLN A 64 -1.83 0.34 12.97
N GLN A 65 -3.17 0.40 13.02
CA GLN A 65 -4.02 -0.12 11.93
C GLN A 65 -3.82 0.65 10.63
N LEU A 66 -3.64 1.97 10.69
CA LEU A 66 -3.34 2.78 9.51
C LEU A 66 -1.99 2.42 8.90
N GLN A 67 -0.96 2.24 9.72
CA GLN A 67 0.37 1.79 9.29
C GLN A 67 0.31 0.40 8.65
N GLN A 68 -0.45 -0.53 9.25
CA GLN A 68 -0.64 -1.87 8.68
C GLN A 68 -1.40 -1.83 7.34
N ARG A 69 -2.42 -0.97 7.20
CA ARG A 69 -3.13 -0.81 5.94
C ARG A 69 -2.23 -0.17 4.88
N ASP A 70 -1.40 0.79 5.26
CA ASP A 70 -0.43 1.40 4.36
C ASP A 70 0.56 0.37 3.80
N ASP A 71 1.19 -0.43 4.65
CA ASP A 71 2.16 -1.44 4.22
C ASP A 71 1.52 -2.58 3.43
N ASN A 72 0.39 -3.12 3.92
CA ASN A 72 -0.16 -4.38 3.39
C ASN A 72 -1.20 -4.18 2.29
N LEU A 73 -1.70 -2.97 2.10
CA LEU A 73 -2.68 -2.68 1.04
C LEU A 73 -2.12 -1.65 0.06
N TYR A 74 -1.88 -0.42 0.50
CA TYR A 74 -1.53 0.65 -0.43
C TYR A 74 -0.18 0.40 -1.09
N ARG A 75 0.86 0.09 -0.31
CA ARG A 75 2.20 -0.18 -0.84
C ARG A 75 2.28 -1.49 -1.62
N VAL A 76 1.51 -2.52 -1.26
CA VAL A 76 1.40 -3.76 -2.06
C VAL A 76 0.79 -3.48 -3.43
N ILE A 77 -0.33 -2.74 -3.50
CA ILE A 77 -0.98 -2.38 -4.77
C ILE A 77 -0.03 -1.54 -5.63
N MET A 78 0.72 -0.62 -5.02
CA MET A 78 1.70 0.24 -5.69
C MET A 78 3.07 -0.44 -5.93
N GLN A 79 3.25 -1.71 -5.54
CA GLN A 79 4.53 -2.44 -5.59
C GLN A 79 5.71 -1.69 -4.96
N ALA A 80 5.47 -0.97 -3.86
CA ALA A 80 6.46 -0.20 -3.13
C ALA A 80 6.90 -0.92 -1.85
N ASP A 81 8.13 -0.64 -1.41
CA ASP A 81 8.67 -1.19 -0.17
C ASP A 81 7.93 -0.62 1.07
N PRO A 82 7.72 -1.42 2.13
CA PRO A 82 7.09 -0.95 3.36
C PRO A 82 7.97 0.07 4.09
N VAL A 83 7.34 0.94 4.90
CA VAL A 83 8.12 1.91 5.69
C VAL A 83 8.83 1.18 6.82
N ALA A 84 10.15 1.37 6.93
CA ALA A 84 10.96 0.70 7.94
C ALA A 84 10.46 1.00 9.38
N ASP A 85 10.26 -0.05 10.17
CA ASP A 85 9.79 0.06 11.56
C ASP A 85 10.70 0.91 12.43
N ALA A 86 12.00 0.97 12.13
CA ALA A 86 12.94 1.85 12.81
C ALA A 86 12.55 3.34 12.69
N LEU A 87 12.00 3.76 11.55
CA LEU A 87 11.55 5.14 11.34
C LEU A 87 10.28 5.46 12.14
N ARG A 88 9.42 4.45 12.36
CA ARG A 88 8.16 4.52 13.12
C ARG A 88 8.36 4.45 14.64
N SER A 89 9.33 3.65 15.06
CA SER A 89 9.56 3.28 16.47
C SER A 89 10.77 3.95 17.11
N ALA A 90 11.57 4.71 16.34
CA ALA A 90 12.70 5.46 16.89
C ALA A 90 12.20 6.35 18.04
N SER A 91 12.45 5.90 19.25
CA SER A 91 12.26 6.71 20.44
C SER A 91 13.30 7.82 20.37
N TYR A 92 12.93 9.04 20.79
CA TYR A 92 13.93 10.06 21.06
C TYR A 92 14.91 9.46 22.07
N GLY A 93 16.12 9.13 21.60
CA GLY A 93 17.11 8.42 22.41
C GLY A 93 17.38 9.23 23.66
N LYS A 94 17.10 8.64 24.84
CA LYS A 94 17.46 9.10 26.20
C LYS A 94 17.81 10.59 26.31
N THR A 95 16.94 11.47 25.87
CA THR A 95 17.06 12.91 26.14
C THR A 95 16.27 13.22 27.40
N ASN A 96 16.87 14.02 28.29
CA ASN A 96 16.34 14.52 29.57
C ASN A 96 14.99 15.28 29.50
N ARG A 97 14.20 15.15 28.42
CA ARG A 97 12.92 15.83 28.18
C ARG A 97 11.86 15.60 29.27
N TYR A 98 12.01 14.54 30.07
CA TYR A 98 11.06 14.18 31.11
C TYR A 98 11.63 14.30 32.52
N GLU A 99 12.87 14.77 32.69
CA GLU A 99 13.49 14.94 34.02
C GLU A 99 12.66 15.87 34.89
N ASP A 100 12.24 17.01 34.34
CA ASP A 100 11.39 17.99 35.03
C ASP A 100 10.03 17.41 35.47
N LEU A 101 9.59 16.32 34.84
CA LEU A 101 8.34 15.62 35.19
C LEU A 101 8.54 14.52 36.24
N MET A 102 9.78 14.09 36.50
CA MET A 102 10.09 13.02 37.46
C MET A 102 9.95 13.49 38.92
N ASP A 103 10.12 14.78 39.17
CA ASP A 103 10.02 15.38 40.50
C ASP A 103 8.56 15.67 40.93
N MET A 104 7.59 15.39 40.06
CA MET A 104 6.17 15.64 40.34
C MET A 104 5.50 14.50 41.11
N ALA A 105 4.52 14.83 41.96
CA ALA A 105 3.60 13.84 42.50
C ALA A 105 2.86 13.14 41.34
N ASN A 106 2.91 11.81 41.29
CA ASN A 106 2.40 10.98 40.19
C ASN A 106 3.16 11.09 38.85
N ALA A 107 4.44 11.48 38.91
CA ALA A 107 5.38 11.56 37.77
C ALA A 107 5.20 10.43 36.74
N LYS A 108 5.07 9.17 37.18
CA LYS A 108 4.93 8.02 36.28
C LYS A 108 3.76 8.13 35.31
N LEU A 109 2.59 8.59 35.78
CA LEU A 109 1.41 8.71 34.92
C LEU A 109 1.57 9.85 33.92
N VAL A 110 2.06 11.00 34.39
CA VAL A 110 2.29 12.18 33.56
C VAL A 110 3.35 11.90 32.50
N VAL A 111 4.49 11.33 32.89
CA VAL A 111 5.58 10.95 31.98
C VAL A 111 5.10 9.95 30.93
N ASN A 112 4.38 8.89 31.33
CA ASN A 112 3.87 7.90 30.38
C ASN A 112 2.86 8.54 29.40
N THR A 113 1.95 9.37 29.90
CA THR A 113 0.97 10.07 29.06
C THR A 113 1.66 11.00 28.05
N THR A 114 2.65 11.77 28.48
CA THR A 114 3.44 12.65 27.60
C THR A 114 4.25 11.85 26.57
N GLN A 115 4.87 10.73 26.97
CA GLN A 115 5.58 9.84 26.04
C GLN A 115 4.68 9.27 24.96
N LYS A 116 3.46 8.84 25.31
CA LYS A 116 2.46 8.36 24.35
C LYS A 116 2.04 9.46 23.37
N MET A 117 1.85 10.69 23.86
CA MET A 117 1.51 11.84 23.03
C MET A 117 2.62 12.18 22.03
N ASP A 118 3.88 12.18 22.48
CA ASP A 118 5.05 12.41 21.63
C ASP A 118 5.20 11.30 20.57
N LEU A 119 5.01 10.04 20.97
CA LEU A 119 5.02 8.89 20.07
C LEU A 119 3.94 9.02 19.00
N LEU A 120 2.69 9.29 19.40
CA LEU A 120 1.57 9.44 18.49
C LEU A 120 1.80 10.59 17.49
N SER A 121 2.25 11.75 17.97
CA SER A 121 2.54 12.92 17.13
C SER A 121 3.57 12.60 16.04
N ARG A 122 4.62 11.84 16.40
CA ARG A 122 5.62 11.39 15.44
C ARG A 122 5.06 10.38 14.44
N GLN A 123 4.31 9.39 14.92
CA GLN A 123 3.70 8.39 14.04
C GLN A 123 2.74 9.05 13.04
N ILE A 124 1.97 10.06 13.45
CA ILE A 124 1.13 10.88 12.56
C ILE A 124 2.00 11.54 11.48
N TYR A 125 3.08 12.21 11.87
CA TYR A 125 3.98 12.88 10.91
C TYR A 125 4.57 11.89 9.89
N MET A 126 5.08 10.75 10.37
CA MET A 126 5.64 9.71 9.49
C MET A 126 4.58 9.10 8.57
N GLN A 127 3.37 8.84 9.10
CA GLN A 127 2.27 8.30 8.31
C GLN A 127 1.77 9.29 7.26
N SER A 128 1.71 10.58 7.59
CA SER A 128 1.41 11.64 6.63
C SER A 128 2.41 11.66 5.48
N LYS A 129 3.72 11.56 5.78
CA LYS A 129 4.77 11.51 4.75
C LYS A 129 4.69 10.24 3.89
N SER A 130 4.35 9.10 4.50
CA SER A 130 4.12 7.87 3.75
C SER A 130 2.94 8.02 2.78
N PHE A 131 1.84 8.63 3.20
CA PHE A 131 0.69 8.86 2.32
C PHE A 131 0.99 9.87 1.20
N ASP A 132 1.78 10.91 1.46
CA ASP A 132 2.26 11.80 0.40
C ASP A 132 3.01 11.00 -0.70
N GLU A 133 3.86 10.06 -0.29
CA GLU A 133 4.60 9.17 -1.20
C GLU A 133 3.65 8.23 -1.97
N VAL A 134 2.70 7.59 -1.29
CA VAL A 134 1.69 6.73 -1.92
C VAL A 134 0.88 7.52 -2.94
N VAL A 135 0.49 8.76 -2.66
CA VAL A 135 -0.23 9.61 -3.62
C VAL A 135 0.62 9.89 -4.86
N GLU A 136 1.92 10.17 -4.70
CA GLU A 136 2.83 10.34 -5.83
C GLU A 136 3.03 9.05 -6.63
N LEU A 137 3.06 7.88 -5.95
CA LEU A 137 3.06 6.58 -6.60
C LEU A 137 1.77 6.36 -7.39
N CYS A 138 0.60 6.68 -6.82
CA CYS A 138 -0.69 6.59 -7.50
C CYS A 138 -0.73 7.47 -8.77
N LYS A 139 -0.19 8.69 -8.72
CA LYS A 139 -0.11 9.55 -9.92
C LYS A 139 0.77 8.92 -11.01
N LYS A 140 1.87 8.27 -10.64
CA LYS A 140 2.69 7.48 -11.57
C LYS A 140 1.99 6.19 -12.00
N GLN A 141 1.09 5.67 -11.18
CA GLN A 141 0.30 4.48 -11.49
C GLN A 141 -0.65 4.74 -12.66
N ASP A 142 -1.15 5.96 -12.91
CA ASP A 142 -1.93 6.24 -14.12
C ASP A 142 -1.10 6.00 -15.41
N ASP A 143 0.16 6.47 -15.42
CA ASP A 143 1.10 6.16 -16.49
C ASP A 143 1.41 4.66 -16.56
N MET A 144 1.60 4.00 -15.40
CA MET A 144 1.80 2.55 -15.32
C MET A 144 0.60 1.77 -15.88
N LEU A 145 -0.63 2.11 -15.48
CA LEU A 145 -1.88 1.48 -15.91
C LEU A 145 -2.06 1.60 -17.41
N ALA A 146 -1.62 2.72 -18.01
CA ALA A 146 -1.60 2.88 -19.45
C ALA A 146 -0.56 1.98 -20.13
N CYS A 147 0.56 1.69 -19.46
CA CYS A 147 1.63 0.81 -19.91
C CYS A 147 1.35 -0.70 -19.72
N ILE A 148 0.47 -1.09 -18.80
CA ILE A 148 0.11 -2.51 -18.62
C ILE A 148 -0.51 -3.04 -19.94
N PRO A 149 -0.03 -4.20 -20.45
CA PRO A 149 -0.46 -4.75 -21.72
C PRO A 149 -1.86 -5.41 -21.63
N ALA A 150 -2.88 -4.61 -21.35
CA ALA A 150 -4.15 -5.07 -20.78
C ALA A 150 -5.34 -5.25 -21.76
N ILE A 151 -5.05 -5.27 -23.06
CA ILE A 151 -6.02 -5.57 -24.13
C ILE A 151 -5.51 -6.72 -24.99
N GLN A 152 -6.39 -7.34 -25.77
CA GLN A 152 -6.01 -8.31 -26.79
C GLN A 152 -5.31 -7.61 -27.96
N PRO A 153 -4.24 -8.21 -28.51
CA PRO A 153 -3.47 -7.63 -29.61
C PRO A 153 -4.19 -7.72 -30.96
N VAL A 154 -5.30 -8.46 -31.05
CA VAL A 154 -6.19 -8.53 -32.21
C VAL A 154 -7.62 -8.36 -31.74
N ALA A 155 -8.45 -7.65 -32.52
CA ALA A 155 -9.86 -7.44 -32.17
C ALA A 155 -10.62 -8.77 -32.22
N ASN A 156 -10.88 -9.36 -31.05
CA ASN A 156 -11.50 -10.67 -30.91
C ASN A 156 -12.60 -10.67 -29.83
N LYS A 157 -13.48 -9.68 -29.90
CA LYS A 157 -14.56 -9.47 -28.92
C LYS A 157 -15.53 -10.65 -28.83
N ASP A 158 -15.74 -11.39 -29.93
CA ASP A 158 -16.64 -12.55 -29.97
C ASP A 158 -15.91 -13.89 -29.75
N LEU A 159 -14.62 -13.89 -29.39
CA LEU A 159 -13.77 -15.09 -29.28
C LEU A 159 -13.71 -15.97 -30.55
N LYS A 160 -14.10 -15.42 -31.72
CA LYS A 160 -14.11 -16.13 -33.02
C LYS A 160 -12.71 -16.44 -33.54
N GLN A 161 -11.72 -15.68 -33.11
CA GLN A 161 -10.32 -15.97 -33.39
C GLN A 161 -9.82 -16.85 -32.26
N THR A 162 -9.54 -18.09 -32.60
CA THR A 162 -9.11 -19.10 -31.64
C THR A 162 -7.75 -18.73 -31.06
N ALA A 163 -7.67 -18.66 -29.73
CA ALA A 163 -6.43 -18.42 -29.00
C ALA A 163 -5.84 -19.76 -28.51
N SER A 164 -4.69 -20.17 -29.05
CA SER A 164 -3.96 -21.36 -28.57
C SER A 164 -3.03 -20.98 -27.41
N GLY A 165 -3.05 -21.77 -26.34
CA GLY A 165 -2.57 -21.37 -25.02
C GLY A 165 -1.06 -21.43 -24.76
N TYR A 166 -0.67 -20.79 -23.65
CA TYR A 166 0.65 -20.78 -23.04
C TYR A 166 0.98 -22.10 -22.29
N GLY A 167 2.25 -22.53 -22.30
CA GLY A 167 2.72 -23.70 -21.54
C GLY A 167 3.20 -24.87 -22.39
N ASN A 168 3.40 -26.04 -21.77
CA ASN A 168 3.90 -27.23 -22.46
C ASN A 168 2.82 -27.82 -23.39
N ARG A 169 3.14 -27.90 -24.68
CA ARG A 169 2.27 -28.52 -25.70
C ARG A 169 3.11 -29.26 -26.75
N ILE A 170 2.45 -30.09 -27.56
CA ILE A 170 3.15 -30.76 -28.68
C ILE A 170 3.42 -29.71 -29.77
N ASP A 171 4.69 -29.47 -30.11
CA ASP A 171 5.09 -28.59 -31.21
C ASP A 171 4.47 -29.13 -32.51
N PRO A 172 3.67 -28.34 -33.24
CA PRO A 172 2.91 -28.86 -34.39
C PRO A 172 3.83 -29.29 -35.53
N ILE A 173 5.08 -28.82 -35.57
CA ILE A 173 6.05 -29.13 -36.61
C ILE A 173 6.95 -30.30 -36.20
N TYR A 174 7.49 -30.29 -34.98
CA TYR A 174 8.41 -31.34 -34.51
C TYR A 174 7.71 -32.53 -33.85
N LYS A 175 6.41 -32.40 -33.54
CA LYS A 175 5.60 -33.42 -32.85
C LYS A 175 6.18 -33.87 -31.51
N THR A 176 6.94 -33.01 -30.84
CA THR A 176 7.54 -33.22 -29.51
C THR A 176 6.98 -32.22 -28.51
N VAL A 177 7.01 -32.55 -27.21
CA VAL A 177 6.58 -31.61 -26.17
C VAL A 177 7.57 -30.44 -26.10
N LYS A 178 7.08 -29.22 -26.28
CA LYS A 178 7.84 -27.98 -26.20
C LYS A 178 7.03 -26.92 -25.44
N PHE A 179 7.75 -26.08 -24.71
CA PHE A 179 7.15 -24.95 -24.01
C PHE A 179 6.78 -23.82 -24.98
N HIS A 180 5.51 -23.41 -24.97
CA HIS A 180 5.00 -22.29 -25.73
C HIS A 180 5.00 -21.02 -24.87
N ALA A 181 5.85 -20.06 -25.24
CA ALA A 181 6.15 -18.85 -24.49
C ALA A 181 5.10 -17.73 -24.65
N GLY A 182 3.99 -18.00 -25.33
CA GLY A 182 3.01 -16.98 -25.68
C GLY A 182 1.62 -17.56 -25.92
N MET A 183 0.81 -16.78 -26.63
CA MET A 183 -0.52 -17.15 -27.07
C MET A 183 -0.65 -16.88 -28.57
N ASP A 184 -1.22 -17.82 -29.31
CA ASP A 184 -1.40 -17.67 -30.76
C ASP A 184 -2.84 -17.29 -31.07
N PHE A 185 -3.05 -16.20 -31.82
CA PHE A 185 -4.36 -15.77 -32.28
C PHE A 185 -4.53 -16.10 -33.76
N SER A 186 -5.37 -17.08 -34.06
CA SER A 186 -5.71 -17.45 -35.44
C SER A 186 -6.54 -16.35 -36.10
N ALA A 187 -5.98 -15.70 -37.13
CA ALA A 187 -6.61 -14.59 -37.82
C ALA A 187 -6.12 -14.48 -39.27
N ASN A 188 -6.97 -13.94 -40.15
CA ASN A 188 -6.63 -13.78 -41.56
C ASN A 188 -5.41 -12.85 -41.74
N VAL A 189 -4.58 -13.15 -42.74
CA VAL A 189 -3.47 -12.25 -43.14
C VAL A 189 -4.02 -10.85 -43.41
N GLY A 190 -3.36 -9.83 -42.87
CA GLY A 190 -3.78 -8.44 -43.01
C GLY A 190 -4.66 -7.91 -41.87
N THR A 191 -5.13 -8.78 -40.96
CA THR A 191 -5.87 -8.35 -39.77
C THR A 191 -5.02 -7.37 -38.94
N PRO A 192 -5.55 -6.22 -38.49
CA PRO A 192 -4.79 -5.26 -37.69
C PRO A 192 -4.30 -5.86 -36.37
N VAL A 193 -3.06 -5.54 -36.02
CA VAL A 193 -2.44 -5.88 -34.73
C VAL A 193 -2.26 -4.59 -33.93
N TYR A 194 -2.65 -4.62 -32.65
CA TYR A 194 -2.66 -3.46 -31.77
C TYR A 194 -1.60 -3.55 -30.67
N ALA A 195 -1.01 -2.42 -30.30
CA ALA A 195 -0.20 -2.30 -29.10
C ALA A 195 -1.09 -2.53 -27.87
N THR A 196 -0.69 -3.43 -26.97
CA THR A 196 -1.53 -3.84 -25.83
C THR A 196 -1.36 -2.92 -24.61
N GLY A 197 -0.36 -2.04 -24.63
CA GLY A 197 -0.09 -1.01 -23.65
C GLY A 197 0.68 0.16 -24.28
N ASN A 198 0.74 1.30 -23.59
CA ASN A 198 1.61 2.42 -23.97
C ASN A 198 3.07 1.99 -23.89
N GLY A 199 3.91 2.41 -24.84
CA GLY A 199 5.30 2.01 -24.82
C GLY A 199 6.14 2.62 -25.93
N THR A 200 7.37 2.11 -26.05
CA THR A 200 8.32 2.47 -27.11
C THR A 200 8.77 1.21 -27.84
N VAL A 201 8.72 1.26 -29.17
CA VAL A 201 9.15 0.14 -30.03
C VAL A 201 10.65 -0.08 -29.87
N GLN A 202 11.03 -1.22 -29.29
CA GLN A 202 12.42 -1.63 -29.09
C GLN A 202 12.97 -2.34 -30.32
N LYS A 203 12.12 -3.09 -31.03
CA LYS A 203 12.49 -3.83 -32.25
C LYS A 203 11.34 -3.83 -33.25
N ALA A 204 11.67 -3.72 -34.53
CA ALA A 204 10.74 -3.78 -35.64
C ALA A 204 11.50 -4.32 -36.88
N GLY A 205 11.30 -5.60 -37.21
CA GLY A 205 11.98 -6.23 -38.35
C GLY A 205 11.99 -7.75 -38.28
N TRP A 206 12.84 -8.39 -39.11
CA TRP A 206 12.96 -9.85 -39.16
C TRP A 206 13.71 -10.42 -37.96
N GLU A 207 13.18 -11.50 -37.35
CA GLU A 207 13.75 -12.15 -36.18
C GLU A 207 13.66 -13.69 -36.25
N GLY A 208 14.57 -14.30 -37.00
CA GLY A 208 14.72 -15.76 -37.03
C GLY A 208 13.41 -16.50 -37.28
N LEU A 209 13.04 -17.41 -36.37
CA LEU A 209 11.81 -18.21 -36.46
C LEU A 209 10.53 -17.39 -36.23
N TYR A 210 10.60 -16.22 -35.59
CA TYR A 210 9.44 -15.35 -35.40
C TYR A 210 9.03 -14.60 -36.68
N GLY A 211 9.86 -14.63 -37.73
CA GLY A 211 9.58 -13.87 -38.96
C GLY A 211 9.61 -12.37 -38.72
N ASN A 212 8.67 -11.63 -39.31
CA ASN A 212 8.53 -10.20 -39.01
C ASN A 212 7.96 -10.03 -37.60
N CYS A 213 8.69 -9.27 -36.79
CA CYS A 213 8.47 -9.15 -35.36
C CYS A 213 8.53 -7.69 -34.90
N ILE A 214 7.65 -7.35 -33.97
CA ILE A 214 7.68 -6.10 -33.21
C ILE A 214 7.86 -6.43 -31.73
N VAL A 215 8.76 -5.72 -31.05
CA VAL A 215 8.92 -5.77 -29.60
C VAL A 215 8.70 -4.38 -29.03
N ILE A 216 7.79 -4.24 -28.07
CA ILE A 216 7.49 -2.98 -27.40
C ILE A 216 7.93 -3.06 -25.94
N ASN A 217 8.70 -2.06 -25.51
CA ASN A 217 9.01 -1.85 -24.10
C ASN A 217 8.01 -0.85 -23.52
N HIS A 218 7.21 -1.30 -22.56
CA HIS A 218 6.17 -0.49 -21.91
C HIS A 218 6.68 0.25 -20.67
N GLY A 219 7.93 0.03 -20.26
CA GLY A 219 8.42 0.49 -18.96
C GLY A 219 7.92 -0.39 -17.83
N PHE A 220 8.31 -0.07 -16.58
CA PHE A 220 7.93 -0.82 -15.37
C PHE A 220 8.24 -2.33 -15.41
N GLY A 221 9.15 -2.75 -16.30
CA GLY A 221 9.53 -4.15 -16.52
C GLY A 221 8.66 -4.91 -17.53
N TYR A 222 7.64 -4.29 -18.13
CA TYR A 222 6.78 -4.93 -19.14
C TYR A 222 7.36 -4.83 -20.54
N VAL A 223 7.39 -5.97 -21.24
CA VAL A 223 7.76 -6.06 -22.66
C VAL A 223 6.78 -7.00 -23.36
N THR A 224 6.35 -6.65 -24.57
CA THR A 224 5.50 -7.53 -25.39
C THR A 224 6.12 -7.81 -26.74
N ARG A 225 5.87 -9.01 -27.27
CA ARG A 225 6.32 -9.43 -28.60
C ARG A 225 5.12 -9.74 -29.49
N TYR A 226 5.21 -9.33 -30.75
CA TYR A 226 4.21 -9.58 -31.80
C TYR A 226 4.94 -10.18 -33.01
N ALA A 227 4.68 -11.45 -33.33
CA ALA A 227 5.43 -12.20 -34.33
C ALA A 227 4.56 -12.70 -35.50
N HIS A 228 5.21 -13.28 -36.51
CA HIS A 228 4.61 -13.80 -37.74
C HIS A 228 3.90 -12.74 -38.59
N LEU A 229 4.23 -11.46 -38.42
CA LEU A 229 3.55 -10.35 -39.08
C LEU A 229 3.71 -10.39 -40.61
N SER A 230 2.70 -9.93 -41.35
CA SER A 230 2.82 -9.69 -42.80
C SER A 230 3.36 -8.31 -43.10
N LYS A 231 3.06 -7.34 -42.23
CA LYS A 231 3.46 -5.95 -42.34
C LYS A 231 3.76 -5.37 -40.97
N ILE A 232 4.79 -4.53 -40.91
CA ILE A 232 5.17 -3.72 -39.76
C ILE A 232 4.86 -2.26 -40.11
N ASP A 233 4.05 -1.59 -39.30
CA ASP A 233 3.62 -0.20 -39.55
C ASP A 233 4.34 0.81 -38.64
N VAL A 234 5.26 0.34 -37.79
CA VAL A 234 6.02 1.16 -36.81
C VAL A 234 7.54 1.01 -36.98
N LYS A 235 8.30 1.95 -36.43
CA LYS A 235 9.77 1.95 -36.44
C LYS A 235 10.38 1.92 -35.04
N VAL A 236 11.61 1.43 -34.93
CA VAL A 236 12.37 1.44 -33.67
C VAL A 236 12.45 2.86 -33.10
N GLY A 237 12.21 3.01 -31.81
CA GLY A 237 12.15 4.28 -31.08
C GLY A 237 10.81 5.01 -31.16
N GLN A 238 9.84 4.55 -31.96
CA GLN A 238 8.50 5.13 -32.00
C GLN A 238 7.78 4.88 -30.68
N LYS A 239 7.17 5.94 -30.12
CA LYS A 239 6.20 5.81 -29.03
C LYS A 239 4.86 5.39 -29.61
N VAL A 240 4.22 4.44 -28.94
CA VAL A 240 2.89 3.93 -29.31
C VAL A 240 1.98 3.97 -28.10
N VAL A 241 0.69 4.19 -28.34
CA VAL A 241 -0.34 4.14 -27.31
C VAL A 241 -1.12 2.83 -27.37
N ARG A 242 -1.69 2.41 -26.23
CA ARG A 242 -2.55 1.23 -26.16
C ARG A 242 -3.70 1.34 -27.17
N GLY A 243 -3.92 0.28 -27.94
CA GLY A 243 -4.91 0.22 -29.00
C GLY A 243 -4.46 0.81 -30.34
N GLU A 244 -3.24 1.37 -30.43
CA GLU A 244 -2.67 1.83 -31.71
C GLU A 244 -2.34 0.63 -32.61
N THR A 245 -2.67 0.73 -33.90
CA THR A 245 -2.29 -0.29 -34.89
C THR A 245 -0.78 -0.23 -35.16
N ILE A 246 -0.08 -1.34 -34.90
CA ILE A 246 1.37 -1.45 -35.04
C ILE A 246 1.83 -2.30 -36.23
N GLY A 247 0.91 -3.09 -36.79
CA GLY A 247 1.20 -3.96 -37.92
C GLY A 247 0.00 -4.81 -38.31
N LYS A 248 0.27 -5.87 -39.06
CA LYS A 248 -0.77 -6.77 -39.57
C LYS A 248 -0.39 -8.23 -39.40
N VAL A 249 -1.37 -9.06 -39.03
CA VAL A 249 -1.26 -10.51 -38.93
C VAL A 249 -0.73 -11.08 -40.24
N GLY A 250 0.11 -12.11 -40.16
CA GLY A 250 0.69 -12.77 -41.30
C GLY A 250 0.91 -14.26 -41.04
N SER A 251 1.90 -14.81 -41.75
CA SER A 251 2.37 -16.18 -41.58
C SER A 251 3.88 -16.27 -41.89
N THR A 252 4.64 -15.24 -41.53
CA THR A 252 6.09 -15.18 -41.78
C THR A 252 6.88 -15.96 -40.73
N GLY A 253 8.11 -16.40 -41.05
CA GLY A 253 8.90 -17.22 -40.14
C GLY A 253 8.41 -18.67 -40.05
N LYS A 254 8.56 -19.31 -38.89
CA LYS A 254 8.08 -20.67 -38.61
C LYS A 254 6.61 -20.60 -38.20
N SER A 255 5.71 -20.73 -39.17
CA SER A 255 4.27 -20.71 -38.96
C SER A 255 3.59 -21.85 -39.75
N THR A 256 2.56 -22.47 -39.17
CA THR A 256 1.73 -23.49 -39.84
C THR A 256 0.55 -22.89 -40.61
N GLY A 257 0.17 -21.65 -40.32
CA GLY A 257 -0.93 -20.94 -40.96
C GLY A 257 -1.08 -19.50 -40.45
N PRO A 258 -1.97 -18.68 -41.02
CA PRO A 258 -2.13 -17.28 -40.60
C PRO A 258 -2.53 -17.13 -39.12
N HIS A 259 -1.62 -16.56 -38.31
CA HIS A 259 -1.86 -16.26 -36.90
C HIS A 259 -0.91 -15.17 -36.40
N LEU A 260 -1.24 -14.57 -35.26
CA LEU A 260 -0.34 -13.74 -34.47
C LEU A 260 0.18 -14.54 -33.28
N HIS A 261 1.50 -14.68 -33.17
CA HIS A 261 2.12 -15.14 -31.93
C HIS A 261 2.41 -13.93 -31.03
N TYR A 262 1.88 -13.97 -29.81
CA TYR A 262 1.95 -12.87 -28.84
C TYR A 262 2.55 -13.33 -27.50
N GLU A 263 3.56 -12.60 -27.01
CA GLU A 263 4.19 -12.88 -25.71
C GLU A 263 4.10 -11.66 -24.79
N VAL A 264 3.94 -11.90 -23.49
CA VAL A 264 4.08 -10.89 -22.43
C VAL A 264 5.25 -11.28 -21.54
N HIS A 265 6.12 -10.31 -21.26
CA HIS A 265 7.28 -10.48 -20.39
C HIS A 265 7.19 -9.45 -19.26
N LEU A 266 7.47 -9.89 -18.02
CA LEU A 266 7.56 -9.03 -16.85
C LEU A 266 8.91 -9.25 -16.17
N LYS A 267 9.73 -8.20 -16.07
CA LYS A 267 11.06 -8.22 -15.45
C LYS A 267 11.95 -9.36 -15.99
N GLY A 268 11.83 -9.63 -17.29
CA GLY A 268 12.60 -10.67 -18.00
C GLY A 268 12.02 -12.09 -17.89
N GLN A 269 10.91 -12.29 -17.18
CA GLN A 269 10.21 -13.57 -17.12
C GLN A 269 9.04 -13.59 -18.11
N ILE A 270 8.85 -14.73 -18.77
CA ILE A 270 7.71 -14.95 -19.68
C ILE A 270 6.47 -15.18 -18.83
N MET A 271 5.39 -14.46 -19.15
CA MET A 271 4.12 -14.52 -18.44
C MET A 271 3.05 -15.14 -19.34
N ASN A 272 2.05 -15.79 -18.75
CA ASN A 272 0.86 -16.23 -19.49
C ASN A 272 0.07 -14.98 -19.95
N PRO A 273 -0.07 -14.72 -21.27
CA PRO A 273 -0.76 -13.53 -21.76
C PRO A 273 -2.22 -13.43 -21.34
N VAL A 274 -2.88 -14.56 -21.09
CA VAL A 274 -4.30 -14.64 -20.68
C VAL A 274 -4.60 -13.80 -19.44
N ASN A 275 -3.64 -13.66 -18.53
CA ASN A 275 -3.81 -12.94 -17.27
C ASN A 275 -3.91 -11.42 -17.42
N TYR A 276 -3.81 -10.88 -18.65
CA TYR A 276 -3.75 -9.45 -18.89
C TYR A 276 -4.98 -8.87 -19.60
N TYR A 277 -5.89 -9.66 -20.17
CA TYR A 277 -6.97 -9.14 -21.04
C TYR A 277 -8.20 -8.54 -20.32
N PHE A 278 -8.05 -8.11 -19.07
CA PHE A 278 -9.15 -7.73 -18.17
C PHE A 278 -9.86 -6.41 -18.51
N MET A 279 -9.39 -5.63 -19.50
CA MET A 279 -10.12 -4.44 -19.97
C MET A 279 -10.98 -4.68 -21.22
N ASP A 280 -10.81 -5.82 -21.88
CA ASP A 280 -11.52 -6.11 -23.15
C ASP A 280 -12.73 -7.05 -22.98
N LEU A 281 -12.80 -7.78 -21.86
CA LEU A 281 -13.78 -8.83 -21.64
C LEU A 281 -14.57 -8.56 -20.35
N ASP A 282 -15.86 -8.88 -20.38
CA ASP A 282 -16.62 -9.04 -19.14
C ASP A 282 -16.18 -10.32 -18.40
N ALA A 283 -16.68 -10.51 -17.17
CA ALA A 283 -16.28 -11.64 -16.35
C ALA A 283 -16.60 -13.00 -17.00
N ASP A 284 -17.75 -13.11 -17.65
CA ASP A 284 -18.21 -14.36 -18.28
C ASP A 284 -17.36 -14.72 -19.51
N ASP A 285 -17.00 -13.72 -20.33
CA ASP A 285 -16.15 -13.92 -21.51
C ASP A 285 -14.68 -14.15 -21.14
N TYR A 286 -14.20 -13.57 -20.03
CA TYR A 286 -12.89 -13.86 -19.48
C TYR A 286 -12.77 -15.34 -19.06
N ASP A 287 -13.78 -15.86 -18.36
CA ASP A 287 -13.82 -17.27 -17.96
C ASP A 287 -13.87 -18.23 -19.15
N LYS A 288 -14.65 -17.90 -20.20
CA LYS A 288 -14.67 -18.69 -21.45
C LYS A 288 -13.31 -18.69 -22.13
N MET A 289 -12.63 -17.55 -22.20
CA MET A 289 -11.30 -17.44 -22.79
C MET A 289 -10.27 -18.32 -22.05
N ILE A 290 -10.30 -18.32 -20.71
CA ILE A 290 -9.44 -19.20 -19.89
C ILE A 290 -9.67 -20.68 -20.25
N GLN A 291 -10.94 -21.08 -20.42
CA GLN A 291 -11.28 -22.45 -20.81
C GLN A 291 -10.79 -22.80 -22.23
N ILE A 292 -10.97 -21.90 -23.20
CA ILE A 292 -10.49 -22.09 -24.58
C ILE A 292 -8.95 -22.25 -24.59
N ALA A 293 -8.24 -21.35 -23.91
CA ALA A 293 -6.78 -21.40 -23.82
C ALA A 293 -6.26 -22.68 -23.15
N ALA A 294 -6.94 -23.15 -22.09
CA ALA A 294 -6.58 -24.40 -21.40
C ALA A 294 -6.85 -25.65 -22.23
N ASN A 295 -7.90 -25.66 -23.05
CA ASN A 295 -8.31 -26.81 -23.84
C ASN A 295 -7.44 -27.01 -25.09
N HIS A 296 -6.88 -25.95 -25.67
CA HIS A 296 -6.03 -26.04 -26.87
C HIS A 296 -4.70 -26.76 -26.65
N GLY A 297 -4.20 -26.88 -25.42
CA GLY A 297 -3.02 -27.69 -25.11
C GLY A 297 -3.19 -29.20 -25.38
N LYS A 298 -4.43 -29.67 -25.67
CA LYS A 298 -4.78 -31.09 -25.89
C LYS A 298 -5.13 -31.45 -27.35
N VAL A 299 -5.20 -30.48 -28.25
CA VAL A 299 -5.57 -30.69 -29.67
C VAL A 299 -4.47 -30.11 -30.55
N PHE A 300 -4.18 -30.79 -31.67
CA PHE A 300 -3.22 -30.29 -32.65
C PHE A 300 -3.78 -29.04 -33.33
N ASP A 301 -3.03 -27.93 -33.28
CA ASP A 301 -3.27 -26.75 -34.14
C ASP A 301 -3.08 -27.10 -35.63
#